data_AF-A0A7Y6X6K9-F1
#
_entry.id   AF-A0A7Y6X6K9-F1
#
_cell.length_a   1.000
_cell.length_b   1.000
_cell.length_c   1.000
_cell.angle_alpha   90.00
_cell.angle_beta   90.00
_cell.angle_gamma   90.00
#
_symmetry.space_group_name_H-M   'P 1'
#
loop_
_entity.id
_entity.type
_entity.pdbx_description
1 polymer ?
#
loop_
_entity_poly.entity_id
_entity_poly.type
_entity_poly.pdbx_seq_one_letter_code
_entity_poly.pdbx_strand_id
1 'polypeptide(L)'
;MALRTTHNLQRGIHRLLMAPQDVPVKDPVPWREPMLTLAAASAGHRALFTEYEEFLADSMLIAFDLWEDRIHAHEERGLDPDSALKAAYNTFFAGPASCPQLVWVVRTYWLKCDALNRTVPPDERVPPQVLLFGWVLQAGRDDWVQVLTAMTYWPMGIDADGHWV
;
A
#
# COMPACT_ATOMS: atom_id res chain seq x y z
N MET A 1 6.12 -12.78 13.39
CA MET A 1 7.32 -12.07 13.93
C MET A 1 7.09 -10.59 13.64
N ALA A 2 7.39 -9.70 14.59
CA ALA A 2 7.23 -8.27 14.34
C ALA A 2 8.30 -7.80 13.33
N LEU A 3 7.88 -7.13 12.25
CA LEU A 3 8.78 -6.63 11.22
C LEU A 3 9.68 -5.52 11.77
N ARG A 4 11.00 -5.60 11.51
CA ARG A 4 11.95 -4.58 11.97
C ARG A 4 11.85 -3.33 11.10
N THR A 5 11.19 -2.29 11.61
CA THR A 5 11.03 -1.00 10.90
C THR A 5 11.21 0.18 11.85
N THR A 6 11.49 1.37 11.30
CA THR A 6 11.73 2.58 12.11
C THR A 6 10.82 3.76 11.74
N HIS A 7 9.85 3.58 10.85
CA HIS A 7 8.97 4.67 10.42
C HIS A 7 7.82 4.91 11.40
N ASN A 8 7.29 6.14 11.39
CA ASN A 8 6.12 6.48 12.19
C ASN A 8 4.85 5.96 11.51
N LEU A 9 4.23 4.95 12.11
CA LEU A 9 3.05 4.26 11.57
C LEU A 9 1.87 5.21 11.34
N GLN A 10 1.55 6.07 12.30
CA GLN A 10 0.40 7.00 12.21
C GLN A 10 0.59 8.03 11.10
N ARG A 11 1.80 8.57 10.95
CA ARG A 11 2.13 9.45 9.82
C ARG A 11 2.04 8.72 8.49
N GLY A 12 2.48 7.46 8.44
CA GLY A 12 2.36 6.62 7.24
C GLY A 12 0.90 6.36 6.87
N ILE A 13 0.04 6.02 7.83
CA ILE A 13 -1.40 5.81 7.63
C ILE A 13 -2.03 7.08 7.05
N HIS A 14 -1.84 8.21 7.73
CA HIS A 14 -2.39 9.48 7.28
C HIS A 14 -1.88 9.85 5.87
N ARG A 15 -0.58 9.75 5.64
CA ARG A 15 0.04 10.06 4.34
C ARG A 15 -0.56 9.22 3.22
N LEU A 16 -0.71 7.91 3.39
CA LEU A 16 -1.23 7.06 2.32
C LEU A 16 -2.73 7.30 2.06
N LEU A 17 -3.54 7.57 3.08
CA LEU A 17 -4.96 7.86 2.85
C LEU A 17 -5.18 9.22 2.16
N MET A 18 -4.30 10.20 2.43
CA MET A 18 -4.44 11.56 1.90
C MET A 18 -3.71 11.77 0.57
N ALA A 19 -2.60 11.08 0.33
CA ALA A 19 -1.71 11.26 -0.81
C ALA A 19 -2.43 11.44 -2.17
N PRO A 20 -3.47 10.66 -2.52
CA PRO A 20 -4.10 10.79 -3.84
C PRO A 20 -4.75 12.16 -4.10
N GLN A 21 -5.00 12.94 -3.05
CA GLN A 21 -5.54 14.29 -3.15
C GLN A 21 -4.48 15.34 -3.55
N ASP A 22 -3.20 15.00 -3.46
CA ASP A 22 -2.09 15.89 -3.83
C ASP A 22 -1.84 15.94 -5.35
N VAL A 23 -2.51 15.08 -6.13
CA VAL A 23 -2.23 14.88 -7.56
C VAL A 23 -3.46 15.27 -8.41
N PRO A 24 -3.28 16.03 -9.51
CA PRO A 24 -4.39 16.53 -10.33
C PRO A 24 -4.95 15.46 -11.29
N VAL A 25 -5.62 14.45 -10.75
CA VAL A 25 -6.37 13.45 -11.53
C VAL A 25 -7.59 14.11 -12.18
N LYS A 26 -7.90 13.75 -13.42
CA LYS A 26 -9.02 14.32 -14.18
C LYS A 26 -10.39 14.04 -13.56
N ASP A 27 -10.64 12.80 -13.14
CA ASP A 27 -11.92 12.35 -12.57
C ASP A 27 -11.69 11.67 -11.20
N PRO A 28 -11.30 12.44 -10.17
CA PRO A 28 -10.95 11.86 -8.87
C PRO A 28 -12.18 11.27 -8.18
N VAL A 29 -12.03 10.07 -7.61
CA VAL A 29 -13.02 9.54 -6.65
C VAL A 29 -12.71 10.16 -5.28
N PRO A 30 -13.60 10.99 -4.73
CA PRO A 30 -13.29 11.75 -3.52
C PRO A 30 -13.18 10.84 -2.30
N TRP A 31 -12.14 11.08 -1.49
CA TRP A 31 -12.11 10.56 -0.12
C TRP A 31 -13.25 11.17 0.70
N ARG A 32 -13.88 10.37 1.57
CA ARG A 32 -14.99 10.81 2.43
C ARG A 32 -14.83 10.24 3.83
N GLU A 33 -15.28 11.02 4.81
CA GLU A 33 -15.46 10.58 6.19
C GLU A 33 -16.96 10.36 6.49
N PRO A 34 -17.34 9.28 7.18
CA PRO A 34 -16.48 8.17 7.59
C PRO A 34 -15.99 7.35 6.37
N MET A 35 -14.81 6.75 6.49
CA MET A 35 -14.27 5.85 5.46
C MET A 35 -15.28 4.74 5.11
N LEU A 36 -15.56 4.57 3.81
CA LEU A 36 -16.45 3.53 3.31
C LEU A 36 -15.99 2.15 3.79
N THR A 37 -16.90 1.36 4.35
CA THR A 37 -16.60 0.01 4.81
C THR A 37 -16.71 -1.00 3.66
N LEU A 38 -15.97 -2.11 3.77
CA LEU A 38 -16.08 -3.22 2.81
C LEU A 38 -17.53 -3.70 2.65
N ALA A 39 -18.30 -3.76 3.76
CA ALA A 39 -19.70 -4.20 3.74
C ALA A 39 -20.62 -3.24 2.95
N ALA A 40 -20.32 -1.94 2.96
CA ALA A 40 -21.11 -0.92 2.25
C ALA A 40 -20.71 -0.76 0.76
N ALA A 41 -19.57 -1.31 0.35
CA ALA A 41 -19.12 -1.24 -1.04
C ALA A 41 -19.95 -2.13 -1.97
N SER A 42 -19.97 -1.83 -3.28
CA SER A 42 -20.62 -2.68 -4.30
C SER A 42 -20.06 -4.11 -4.32
N ALA A 43 -20.82 -5.07 -4.88
CA ALA A 43 -20.36 -6.46 -5.02
C ALA A 43 -19.05 -6.59 -5.83
N GLY A 44 -18.87 -5.79 -6.89
CA GLY A 44 -17.66 -5.80 -7.70
C GLY A 44 -16.42 -5.37 -6.90
N HIS A 45 -16.55 -4.33 -6.09
CA HIS A 45 -15.44 -3.84 -5.26
C HIS A 45 -15.08 -4.81 -4.14
N ARG A 46 -16.08 -5.48 -3.54
CA ARG A 46 -15.82 -6.54 -2.55
C ARG A 46 -15.06 -7.72 -3.17
N ALA A 47 -15.49 -8.17 -4.36
CA ALA A 47 -14.80 -9.25 -5.07
C ALA A 47 -13.37 -8.86 -5.44
N LEU A 48 -13.16 -7.62 -5.92
CA LEU A 48 -11.83 -7.09 -6.23
C LEU A 48 -10.92 -7.04 -4.99
N PHE A 49 -11.45 -6.68 -3.83
CA PHE A 49 -10.69 -6.68 -2.59
C PHE A 49 -10.33 -8.09 -2.13
N THR A 50 -11.24 -9.06 -2.25
CA THR A 50 -10.93 -10.47 -1.96
C THR A 50 -9.79 -10.98 -2.84
N GLU A 51 -9.85 -10.70 -4.15
CA GLU A 51 -8.75 -11.03 -5.07
C GLU A 51 -7.45 -10.32 -4.65
N TYR A 52 -7.51 -9.02 -4.34
CA TYR A 52 -6.35 -8.26 -3.85
C TYR A 52 -5.75 -8.86 -2.59
N GLU A 53 -6.55 -9.25 -1.60
CA GLU A 53 -6.05 -9.80 -0.34
C GLU A 53 -5.25 -11.09 -0.55
N GLU A 54 -5.64 -11.94 -1.49
CA GLU A 54 -4.91 -13.17 -1.83
C GLU A 54 -3.52 -12.85 -2.38
N PHE A 55 -3.44 -12.01 -3.42
CA PHE A 55 -2.15 -11.61 -4.00
C PHE A 55 -1.30 -10.75 -3.05
N LEU A 56 -1.96 -9.94 -2.22
CA LEU A 56 -1.29 -9.14 -1.20
C LEU A 56 -0.62 -10.06 -0.19
N ALA A 57 -1.32 -11.09 0.32
CA ALA A 57 -0.77 -12.02 1.30
C ALA A 57 0.53 -12.68 0.81
N ASP A 58 0.54 -13.16 -0.44
CA ASP A 58 1.74 -13.75 -1.05
C ASP A 58 2.87 -12.72 -1.18
N SER A 59 2.54 -11.51 -1.64
CA SER A 59 3.54 -10.43 -1.79
C SER A 59 4.09 -9.94 -0.44
N MET A 60 3.30 -10.04 0.64
CA MET A 60 3.71 -9.68 1.99
C MET A 60 4.77 -10.64 2.50
N LEU A 61 4.59 -11.96 2.30
CA LEU A 61 5.61 -12.95 2.67
C LEU A 61 6.95 -12.64 1.99
N ILE A 62 6.93 -12.39 0.69
CA ILE A 62 8.13 -12.04 -0.08
C ILE A 62 8.75 -10.73 0.42
N ALA A 63 7.92 -9.71 0.71
CA ALA A 63 8.40 -8.42 1.21
C ALA A 63 9.05 -8.53 2.59
N PHE A 64 8.49 -9.36 3.48
CA PHE A 64 9.06 -9.67 4.78
C PHE A 64 10.43 -10.33 4.64
N ASP A 65 10.50 -11.44 3.92
CA ASP A 65 11.73 -12.22 3.76
C ASP A 65 12.84 -11.38 3.13
N LEU A 66 12.53 -10.68 2.03
CA LEU A 66 13.48 -9.81 1.35
C LEU A 66 14.01 -8.70 2.26
N TRP A 67 13.16 -8.16 3.14
CA TRP A 67 13.57 -7.10 4.05
C TRP A 67 14.46 -7.60 5.17
N GLU A 68 14.10 -8.72 5.79
CA GLU A 68 14.90 -9.35 6.84
C GLU A 68 16.25 -9.80 6.29
N ASP A 69 16.30 -10.37 5.09
CA ASP A 69 17.55 -10.74 4.40
C ASP A 69 18.48 -9.54 4.18
N ARG A 70 17.92 -8.37 3.86
CA ARG A 70 18.71 -7.14 3.71
C ARG A 70 19.31 -6.67 5.01
N ILE A 71 18.59 -6.81 6.13
CA ILE A 71 19.12 -6.48 7.46
C ILE A 71 20.19 -7.50 7.85
N HIS A 72 19.92 -8.81 7.68
CA HIS A 72 20.86 -9.88 7.98
C HIS A 72 22.16 -9.74 7.18
N ALA A 73 22.11 -9.38 5.90
CA ALA A 73 23.30 -9.14 5.08
C ALA A 73 24.22 -8.04 5.64
N HIS A 74 23.68 -7.09 6.43
CA HIS A 74 24.46 -6.09 7.15
C HIS A 74 24.99 -6.61 8.49
N GLU A 75 24.21 -7.41 9.22
CA GLU A 75 24.63 -8.07 10.46
C GLU A 75 25.78 -9.06 10.21
N GLU A 76 25.72 -9.83 9.13
CA GLU A 76 26.79 -10.75 8.69
C GLU A 76 28.09 -10.02 8.37
N ARG A 77 28.04 -8.72 8.08
CA ARG A 77 29.20 -7.84 7.89
C ARG A 77 29.71 -7.22 9.19
N GLY A 78 29.16 -7.64 10.33
CA GLY A 78 29.59 -7.24 11.67
C GLY A 78 28.90 -6.00 12.23
N LEU A 79 27.83 -5.51 11.60
CA LEU A 79 27.00 -4.45 12.21
C LEU A 79 26.11 -5.04 13.32
N ASP A 80 25.94 -4.27 14.40
CA ASP A 80 24.91 -4.58 15.39
C ASP A 80 23.49 -4.42 14.80
N PRO A 81 22.46 -5.02 15.40
CA PRO A 81 21.10 -5.02 14.82
C PRO A 81 20.53 -3.63 14.50
N ASP A 82 20.76 -2.62 15.35
CA ASP A 82 20.25 -1.26 15.13
C ASP A 82 20.99 -0.57 13.98
N SER A 83 22.32 -0.74 13.93
CA SER A 83 23.14 -0.23 12.83
C SER A 83 22.85 -0.92 11.51
N ALA A 84 22.58 -2.23 11.53
CA ALA A 84 22.21 -3.00 10.35
C ALA A 84 20.86 -2.56 9.79
N LEU A 85 19.86 -2.35 10.65
CA LEU A 85 18.55 -1.81 10.27
C LEU A 85 18.66 -0.43 9.64
N LYS A 86 19.46 0.48 10.22
CA LYS A 86 19.73 1.81 9.65
C LYS A 86 20.44 1.70 8.30
N ALA A 87 21.43 0.83 8.17
CA ALA A 87 22.17 0.61 6.93
C ALA A 87 21.26 0.06 5.81
N ALA A 88 20.35 -0.85 6.15
CA ALA A 88 19.35 -1.36 5.21
C ALA A 88 18.44 -0.23 4.71
N TYR A 89 17.95 0.65 5.59
CA TYR A 89 17.15 1.82 5.19
C TYR A 89 17.93 2.84 4.34
N ASN A 90 19.22 3.02 4.59
CA ASN A 90 20.07 3.90 3.77
C ASN A 90 20.22 3.39 2.33
N THR A 91 20.07 2.07 2.12
CA THR A 91 20.10 1.46 0.79
C THR A 91 18.71 1.37 0.17
N PHE A 92 17.70 1.08 0.99
CA PHE A 92 16.31 0.86 0.58
C PHE A 92 15.37 1.75 1.40
N PHE A 93 15.21 3.00 0.96
CA PHE A 93 14.49 4.03 1.73
C PHE A 93 13.01 3.69 2.03
N ALA A 94 12.35 2.91 1.18
CA ALA A 94 10.97 2.45 1.40
C ALA A 94 10.89 1.15 2.22
N GLY A 95 12.02 0.71 2.80
CA GLY A 95 12.12 -0.49 3.63
C GLY A 95 11.49 -1.72 2.99
N PRO A 96 10.62 -2.46 3.68
CA PRO A 96 9.96 -3.66 3.14
C PRO A 96 9.08 -3.35 1.92
N ALA A 97 8.57 -2.12 1.80
CA ALA A 97 7.73 -1.73 0.68
C ALA A 97 8.48 -1.52 -0.65
N SER A 98 9.81 -1.60 -0.62
CA SER A 98 10.63 -1.61 -1.85
C SER A 98 10.65 -2.98 -2.56
N CYS A 99 9.88 -3.95 -2.07
CA CYS A 99 9.68 -5.24 -2.73
C CYS A 99 8.97 -5.06 -4.09
N PRO A 100 9.58 -5.45 -5.23
CA PRO A 100 9.00 -5.27 -6.56
C PRO A 100 7.63 -5.96 -6.74
N GLN A 101 7.46 -7.15 -6.15
CA GLN A 101 6.22 -7.92 -6.20
C GLN A 101 5.08 -7.18 -5.50
N LEU A 102 5.35 -6.60 -4.31
CA LEU A 102 4.37 -5.79 -3.60
C LEU A 102 3.98 -4.55 -4.41
N VAL A 103 4.97 -3.85 -4.99
CA VAL A 103 4.73 -2.68 -5.86
C VAL A 103 3.85 -3.06 -7.05
N TRP A 104 4.13 -4.21 -7.68
CA TRP A 104 3.34 -4.71 -8.80
C TRP A 104 1.89 -5.01 -8.40
N VAL A 105 1.66 -5.66 -7.26
CA VAL A 105 0.30 -5.94 -6.75
C VAL A 105 -0.44 -4.63 -6.49
N VAL A 106 0.16 -3.70 -5.74
CA VAL A 106 -0.47 -2.40 -5.43
C VAL A 106 -0.85 -1.64 -6.69
N ARG A 107 0.06 -1.53 -7.67
CA ARG A 107 -0.24 -0.88 -8.96
C ARG A 107 -1.36 -1.56 -9.72
N THR A 108 -1.32 -2.89 -9.79
CA THR A 108 -2.31 -3.68 -10.52
C THR A 108 -3.72 -3.46 -9.96
N TYR A 109 -3.88 -3.57 -8.64
CA TYR A 109 -5.19 -3.43 -8.01
C TYR A 109 -5.65 -1.97 -7.90
N TRP A 110 -4.73 -1.02 -7.89
CA TRP A 110 -5.07 0.40 -8.07
C TRP A 110 -5.76 0.63 -9.41
N LEU A 111 -5.14 0.18 -10.50
CA LEU A 111 -5.68 0.35 -11.84
C LEU A 111 -6.96 -0.46 -12.07
N LYS A 112 -7.06 -1.66 -11.51
CA LYS A 112 -8.32 -2.44 -11.53
C LYS A 112 -9.45 -1.71 -10.80
N CYS A 113 -9.18 -1.12 -9.63
CA CYS A 113 -10.17 -0.35 -8.87
C CYS A 113 -10.61 0.89 -9.65
N ASP A 114 -9.66 1.64 -10.22
CA ASP A 114 -9.96 2.80 -11.06
C ASP A 114 -10.80 2.42 -12.30
N ALA A 115 -10.46 1.31 -12.96
CA ALA A 115 -11.25 0.79 -14.09
C ALA A 115 -12.68 0.41 -13.66
N LEU A 116 -12.83 -0.28 -12.54
CA LEU A 116 -14.15 -0.65 -12.00
C LEU A 116 -14.99 0.58 -11.61
N ASN A 117 -14.37 1.61 -11.04
CA ASN A 117 -15.06 2.87 -10.71
C ASN A 117 -15.70 3.54 -11.93
N ARG A 118 -15.12 3.37 -13.12
CA ARG A 118 -15.65 3.92 -14.37
C ARG A 118 -16.89 3.18 -14.88
N THR A 119 -17.14 1.96 -14.40
CA THR A 119 -18.28 1.13 -14.82
C THR A 119 -19.47 1.20 -13.86
N VAL A 120 -19.32 1.86 -12.70
CA VAL A 120 -20.37 1.96 -11.68
C VAL A 120 -20.85 3.41 -11.49
N PRO A 121 -22.07 3.61 -10.94
CA PRO A 121 -22.57 4.92 -10.57
C PRO A 121 -21.64 5.67 -9.60
N PRO A 122 -21.57 7.01 -9.63
CA PRO A 122 -20.66 7.80 -8.80
C PRO A 122 -20.77 7.56 -7.29
N ASP A 123 -21.95 7.19 -6.78
CA ASP A 123 -22.23 6.88 -5.39
C ASP A 123 -21.72 5.49 -4.95
N GLU A 124 -21.45 4.59 -5.88
CA GLU A 124 -20.88 3.26 -5.63
C GLU A 124 -19.35 3.22 -5.77
N ARG A 125 -18.72 4.31 -6.24
CA ARG A 125 -17.28 4.37 -6.46
C ARG A 125 -16.49 4.32 -5.16
N VAL A 126 -15.37 3.62 -5.19
CA VAL A 126 -14.45 3.47 -4.06
C VAL A 126 -13.11 4.09 -4.42
N PRO A 127 -12.60 5.06 -3.64
CA PRO A 127 -11.23 5.56 -3.83
C PRO A 127 -10.22 4.40 -3.74
N PRO A 128 -9.26 4.24 -4.68
CA PRO A 128 -8.33 3.11 -4.65
C PRO A 128 -7.56 2.96 -3.33
N GLN A 129 -7.19 4.06 -2.67
CA GLN A 129 -6.53 4.03 -1.37
C GLN A 129 -7.42 3.49 -0.23
N VAL A 130 -8.75 3.64 -0.34
CA VAL A 130 -9.70 3.00 0.60
C VAL A 130 -9.65 1.49 0.40
N LEU A 131 -9.77 1.03 -0.85
CA LEU A 131 -9.75 -0.40 -1.17
C LEU A 131 -8.44 -1.06 -0.75
N LEU A 132 -7.31 -0.47 -1.14
CA LEU A 132 -5.99 -1.09 -1.01
C LEU A 132 -5.41 -1.02 0.41
N PHE A 133 -5.81 -0.01 1.19
CA PHE A 133 -5.20 0.24 2.51
C PHE A 133 -6.22 0.55 3.59
N GLY A 134 -7.25 1.34 3.29
CA GLY A 134 -8.34 1.61 4.22
C GLY A 134 -9.02 0.35 4.75
N TRP A 135 -9.31 -0.62 3.87
CA TRP A 135 -9.93 -1.89 4.25
C TRP A 135 -8.97 -2.85 4.95
N VAL A 136 -7.68 -2.80 4.61
CA VAL A 136 -6.63 -3.53 5.36
C VAL A 136 -6.54 -3.02 6.80
N LEU A 137 -6.63 -1.70 7.00
CA LEU A 137 -6.67 -1.06 8.31
C LEU A 137 -7.94 -1.46 9.10
N GLN A 138 -9.11 -1.43 8.47
CA GLN A 138 -10.37 -1.86 9.11
C GLN A 138 -10.38 -3.34 9.48
N ALA A 139 -9.67 -4.18 8.73
CA ALA A 139 -9.52 -5.61 9.02
C ALA A 139 -8.54 -5.92 10.17
N GLY A 140 -7.85 -4.91 10.73
CA GLY A 140 -6.91 -5.09 11.84
C GLY A 140 -5.64 -5.86 11.45
N ARG A 141 -5.22 -5.79 10.18
CA ARG A 141 -4.00 -6.45 9.69
C ARG A 141 -2.76 -5.59 9.95
N ASP A 142 -2.39 -5.43 11.22
CA ASP A 142 -1.36 -4.48 11.66
C ASP A 142 0.00 -4.68 10.97
N ASP A 143 0.43 -5.93 10.76
CA ASP A 143 1.68 -6.26 10.07
C ASP A 143 1.67 -5.77 8.61
N TRP A 144 0.53 -5.89 7.92
CA TRP A 144 0.39 -5.42 6.54
C TRP A 144 0.34 -3.91 6.48
N VAL A 145 -0.33 -3.27 7.44
CA VAL A 145 -0.32 -1.82 7.60
C VAL A 145 1.12 -1.34 7.83
N GLN A 146 1.91 -2.03 8.66
CA GLN A 146 3.31 -1.70 8.91
C GLN A 146 4.15 -1.76 7.63
N VAL A 147 4.00 -2.80 6.81
CA VAL A 147 4.69 -2.91 5.51
C VAL A 147 4.25 -1.78 4.57
N LEU A 148 2.95 -1.64 4.32
CA LEU A 148 2.42 -0.68 3.35
C LEU A 148 2.82 0.76 3.72
N THR A 149 2.77 1.12 5.00
CA THR A 149 3.13 2.47 5.48
C THR A 149 4.61 2.81 5.40
N ALA A 150 5.47 1.83 5.08
CA ALA A 150 6.86 2.12 4.70
C ALA A 150 6.95 2.80 3.32
N MET A 151 5.91 2.70 2.46
CA MET A 151 5.82 3.45 1.21
C MET A 151 5.74 4.95 1.46
N THR A 152 6.68 5.72 0.94
CA THR A 152 6.69 7.18 1.05
C THR A 152 5.56 7.85 0.26
N TYR A 153 5.08 7.19 -0.79
CA TYR A 153 3.94 7.61 -1.60
C TYR A 153 3.34 6.39 -2.32
N TRP A 154 2.15 6.52 -2.88
CA TRP A 154 1.61 5.48 -3.75
C TRP A 154 2.51 5.31 -4.98
N PRO A 155 2.82 4.07 -5.39
CA PRO A 155 3.65 3.83 -6.56
C PRO A 155 2.83 4.03 -7.85
N MET A 156 2.15 5.17 -7.99
CA MET A 156 1.28 5.50 -9.12
C MET A 156 1.75 6.79 -9.79
N GLY A 157 1.60 6.86 -11.11
CA GLY A 157 1.78 8.08 -11.89
C GLY A 157 0.46 8.59 -12.46
N ILE A 158 0.53 9.72 -13.13
CA ILE A 158 -0.55 10.24 -13.98
C ILE A 158 -0.01 10.43 -15.40
N ASP A 159 -0.80 10.05 -16.40
CA ASP A 159 -0.49 10.30 -17.81
C ASP A 159 -0.76 11.75 -18.24
N ALA A 160 -0.51 12.06 -19.51
CA ALA A 160 -0.73 13.40 -20.05
C ALA A 160 -2.21 13.83 -20.07
N ASP A 161 -3.14 12.86 -20.01
CA ASP A 161 -4.58 13.09 -20.05
C ASP A 161 -5.21 13.18 -18.65
N GLY A 162 -4.41 13.01 -17.60
CA GLY A 162 -4.87 13.09 -16.22
C GLY A 162 -5.40 11.77 -15.64
N HIS A 163 -5.08 10.62 -16.25
CA HIS A 163 -5.46 9.29 -15.74
C HIS A 163 -4.33 8.60 -14.99
N TRP A 164 -4.69 7.75 -14.03
CA TRP A 164 -3.74 6.91 -13.30
C TRP A 164 -2.97 5.94 -14.20
N VAL A 165 -1.65 5.83 -14.00
CA VAL A 165 -0.75 4.88 -14.70
C VAL A 165 0.25 4.16 -13.82
#